data_AF-A0A922MS46-F1
#
_entry.id   AF-A0A922MS46-F1
#
_cell.length_a   1.000
_cell.length_b   1.000
_cell.length_c   1.000
_cell.angle_alpha   90.00
_cell.angle_beta   90.00
_cell.angle_gamma   90.00
#
_symmetry.space_group_name_H-M   'P 1'
#
loop_
_entity.id
_entity.type
_entity.pdbx_description
1 polymer ?
#
loop_
_entity_poly.entity_id
_entity_poly.type
_entity_poly.pdbx_seq_one_letter_code
_entity_poly.pdbx_strand_id
1 'polypeptide(L)'
;MASGKALYSIAVVALGFICFVVGAIAVGLPTWGNFHSYDSDFQLSVPGYYLDNPNFDQGYFGPWRVCKKLLYNREKCGSDVSKFHPS
;
A
#
# COMPACT_ATOMS: atom_id res chain seq x y z
N MET A 1 -24.57 19.63 -38.42
CA MET A 1 -23.10 19.40 -38.37
C MET A 1 -22.43 19.91 -37.08
N ALA A 2 -23.18 20.20 -35.99
CA ALA A 2 -22.62 20.65 -34.70
C ALA A 2 -22.38 19.51 -33.68
N SER A 3 -22.95 18.33 -33.92
CA SER A 3 -22.99 17.23 -32.94
C SER A 3 -21.61 16.62 -32.63
N GLY A 4 -20.71 16.52 -33.63
CA GLY A 4 -19.40 15.90 -33.44
C GLY A 4 -18.53 16.64 -32.42
N LYS A 5 -18.48 17.98 -32.49
CA LYS A 5 -17.67 18.81 -31.57
C LYS A 5 -18.16 18.72 -30.13
N ALA A 6 -19.48 18.68 -29.93
CA ALA A 6 -20.08 18.50 -28.61
C ALA A 6 -19.80 17.09 -28.04
N LEU A 7 -19.91 16.04 -28.86
CA LEU A 7 -19.57 14.67 -28.48
C LEU A 7 -18.10 14.52 -28.05
N TYR A 8 -17.16 15.09 -28.81
CA TYR A 8 -15.75 15.08 -28.44
C TYR A 8 -15.48 15.81 -27.12
N SER A 9 -16.11 16.97 -26.92
CA SER A 9 -15.97 17.75 -25.69
C SER A 9 -16.43 16.94 -24.46
N ILE A 10 -17.62 16.33 -24.54
CA ILE A 10 -18.17 15.51 -23.45
C ILE A 10 -17.27 14.30 -23.17
N ALA A 11 -16.77 13.64 -24.21
CA ALA A 11 -15.88 12.49 -24.06
C ALA A 11 -14.57 12.86 -23.35
N VAL A 12 -13.96 14.00 -23.71
CA VAL A 12 -12.73 14.48 -23.07
C VAL A 12 -12.98 14.83 -21.59
N VAL A 13 -14.10 15.50 -21.29
CA VAL A 13 -14.45 15.84 -19.90
C VAL A 13 -14.69 14.58 -19.07
N ALA A 14 -15.41 13.59 -19.60
CA ALA A 14 -15.65 12.33 -18.92
C ALA A 14 -14.34 11.57 -18.64
N LEU A 15 -13.45 11.50 -19.64
CA LEU A 15 -12.15 10.85 -19.49
C LEU A 15 -11.28 11.58 -18.46
N GLY A 16 -11.24 12.92 -18.52
CA GLY A 16 -10.52 13.75 -17.55
C GLY A 16 -11.03 13.55 -16.12
N PHE A 17 -12.34 13.47 -15.93
CA PHE A 17 -12.94 13.19 -14.62
C PHE A 17 -12.56 11.80 -14.10
N ILE A 18 -12.58 10.76 -14.95
CA ILE A 18 -12.16 9.41 -14.58
C ILE A 18 -10.68 9.40 -14.16
N CYS A 19 -9.80 10.05 -14.94
CA CYS A 19 -8.39 10.17 -14.59
C CYS A 19 -8.18 10.90 -13.26
N PHE A 20 -8.96 11.96 -13.00
CA PHE A 20 -8.90 12.68 -11.72
C PHE A 20 -9.31 11.79 -10.55
N VAL A 21 -10.40 11.02 -10.68
CA VAL A 21 -10.85 10.07 -9.65
C VAL A 21 -9.79 9.01 -9.39
N VAL A 22 -9.18 8.43 -10.43
CA VAL A 22 -8.10 7.46 -10.29
C VAL A 22 -6.89 8.07 -9.58
N GLY A 23 -6.49 9.30 -9.93
CA GLY A 23 -5.40 10.01 -9.26
C GLY A 23 -5.71 10.29 -7.78
N ALA A 24 -6.93 10.72 -7.47
CA ALA A 24 -7.36 10.96 -6.10
C ALA A 24 -7.36 9.67 -5.26
N ILE A 25 -7.84 8.55 -5.83
CA ILE A 25 -7.81 7.23 -5.18
C ILE A 25 -6.36 6.78 -4.97
N ALA A 26 -5.50 6.94 -5.96
CA ALA A 26 -4.09 6.59 -5.85
C ALA A 26 -3.43 7.34 -4.69
N VAL A 27 -3.69 8.64 -4.50
CA VAL A 27 -3.11 9.41 -3.39
C VAL A 27 -3.82 9.14 -2.04
N GLY A 28 -5.12 8.85 -2.05
CA GLY A 28 -5.93 8.70 -0.85
C GLY A 28 -5.83 7.32 -0.18
N LEU A 29 -5.62 6.26 -0.95
CA LEU A 29 -5.53 4.91 -0.40
C LEU A 29 -4.11 4.56 0.06
N PRO A 30 -3.95 3.99 1.26
CA PRO A 30 -2.64 3.60 1.77
C PRO A 30 -2.14 2.27 1.19
N THR A 31 -2.48 1.90 -0.05
CA THR A 31 -2.23 0.54 -0.60
C THR A 31 -1.23 0.52 -1.77
N TRP A 32 -0.16 1.30 -1.68
CA TRP A 32 0.81 1.43 -2.77
C TRP A 32 1.63 0.16 -2.97
N GLY A 33 1.86 -0.57 -1.89
CA GLY A 33 2.45 -1.90 -1.97
C GLY A 33 2.37 -2.62 -0.63
N ASN A 34 2.46 -3.94 -0.69
CA ASN A 34 2.63 -4.78 0.48
C ASN A 34 4.11 -5.16 0.60
N PHE A 35 4.60 -5.24 1.83
CA PHE A 35 5.92 -5.77 2.13
C PHE A 35 5.77 -6.99 3.03
N HIS A 36 6.63 -7.99 2.81
CA HIS A 36 6.76 -9.15 3.66
C HIS A 36 8.26 -9.44 3.82
N SER A 37 8.79 -9.19 5.02
CA SER A 37 10.15 -9.53 5.37
C SER A 37 10.18 -10.92 5.99
N TYR A 38 10.91 -11.82 5.34
CA TYR A 38 11.30 -13.10 5.90
C TYR A 38 12.73 -12.93 6.43
N ASP A 39 12.89 -12.92 7.75
CA ASP A 39 14.22 -12.92 8.37
C ASP A 39 14.89 -14.27 8.08
N SER A 40 15.81 -14.28 7.11
CA SER A 40 16.56 -15.45 6.68
C SER A 40 17.79 -15.75 7.56
N ASP A 41 18.07 -14.94 8.57
CA ASP A 41 19.21 -15.12 9.49
C ASP A 41 18.96 -16.24 10.52
N PHE A 42 17.69 -16.59 10.77
CA PHE A 42 17.32 -17.64 11.74
C PHE A 42 17.52 -19.08 11.23
N GLN A 43 17.89 -19.29 9.96
CA GLN A 43 18.00 -20.65 9.40
C GLN A 43 19.19 -21.46 9.97
N LEU A 44 20.10 -20.84 10.74
CA LEU A 44 21.26 -21.53 11.34
C LEU A 44 21.16 -21.80 12.85
N SER A 45 20.13 -21.31 13.54
CA SER A 45 20.00 -21.54 14.98
C SER A 45 18.58 -21.90 15.39
N VAL A 46 18.42 -23.14 15.87
CA VAL A 46 17.33 -23.69 16.69
C VAL A 46 16.23 -24.48 15.93
N PRO A 47 16.17 -25.81 16.11
CA PRO A 47 15.02 -26.61 15.71
C PRO A 47 13.92 -26.51 16.79
N GLY A 48 12.74 -26.04 16.41
CA GLY A 48 11.53 -26.21 17.21
C GLY A 48 11.17 -25.04 18.12
N TYR A 49 10.51 -24.01 17.57
CA TYR A 49 9.45 -23.26 18.26
C TYR A 49 8.65 -22.45 17.23
N TYR A 50 7.79 -23.14 16.48
CA TYR A 50 6.78 -22.47 15.67
C TYR A 50 5.72 -21.88 16.61
N LEU A 51 5.83 -20.61 17.02
CA LEU A 51 4.64 -19.74 17.19
C LEU A 51 4.89 -18.26 17.52
N ASP A 52 6.11 -17.81 17.81
CA ASP A 52 6.31 -16.43 18.27
C ASP A 52 7.68 -15.88 17.83
N ASN A 53 7.87 -15.69 16.52
CA ASN A 53 9.05 -15.00 16.02
C ASN A 53 8.69 -13.53 15.75
N PRO A 54 9.20 -12.56 16.54
CA PRO A 54 8.91 -11.13 16.37
C PRO A 54 9.51 -10.50 15.11
N ASN A 55 10.17 -11.30 14.26
CA ASN A 55 10.93 -10.86 13.08
C ASN A 55 10.20 -11.12 11.75
N PHE A 56 8.97 -11.63 11.75
CA PHE A 56 8.13 -11.69 10.55
C PHE A 56 7.34 -10.40 10.38
N ASP A 57 7.94 -9.44 9.68
CA ASP A 57 7.36 -8.14 9.42
C ASP A 57 6.54 -8.16 8.13
N GLN A 58 5.22 -8.10 8.23
CA GLN A 58 4.33 -7.95 7.09
C GLN A 58 3.43 -6.72 7.24
N GLY A 59 3.15 -6.04 6.12
CA GLY A 59 2.38 -4.80 6.16
C GLY A 59 2.16 -4.19 4.78
N TYR A 60 1.58 -3.00 4.77
CA TYR A 60 1.33 -2.21 3.58
C TYR A 60 1.85 -0.79 3.75
N PHE A 61 2.33 -0.18 2.67
CA PHE A 61 2.76 1.20 2.65
C PHE A 61 1.90 2.02 1.71
N GLY A 62 1.64 3.26 2.10
CA GLY A 62 1.04 4.29 1.29
C GLY A 62 1.84 5.59 1.38
N PRO A 63 1.41 6.64 0.68
CA PRO A 63 2.16 7.88 0.50
C PRO A 63 2.23 8.69 1.80
N TRP A 64 1.25 8.50 2.69
CA TRP A 64 1.12 9.25 3.93
C TRP A 64 1.46 8.44 5.19
N ARG A 65 1.40 7.10 5.11
CA ARG A 65 1.55 6.23 6.27
C ARG A 65 1.96 4.82 5.86
N VAL A 66 2.70 4.17 6.75
CA VAL A 66 2.98 2.74 6.69
C VAL A 66 2.15 2.04 7.76
N CYS A 67 1.63 0.86 7.44
CA CYS A 67 0.87 0.02 8.35
C CYS A 67 1.50 -1.36 8.44
N LYS A 68 1.85 -1.76 9.66
CA LYS A 68 2.43 -3.08 9.96
C LYS A 68 1.38 -3.94 10.65
N LYS A 69 1.25 -5.20 10.23
CA LYS A 69 0.49 -6.21 10.95
C LYS A 69 1.38 -6.83 12.02
N LEU A 70 0.93 -6.74 13.27
CA LEU A 70 1.53 -7.37 14.43
C LEU A 70 0.87 -8.74 14.68
N LEU A 71 1.42 -9.48 15.64
CA LEU A 71 0.82 -10.71 16.16
C LEU A 71 -0.65 -10.47 16.58
N TYR A 72 -1.45 -11.54 16.49
CA TYR A 72 -2.87 -11.54 16.84
C TYR A 72 -3.74 -10.58 16.02
N ASN A 73 -3.41 -10.39 14.74
CA ASN A 73 -4.19 -9.60 13.77
C ASN A 73 -4.38 -8.13 14.20
N ARG A 74 -3.45 -7.59 15.00
CA ARG A 74 -3.43 -6.16 15.34
C ARG A 74 -2.68 -5.41 14.26
N GLU A 75 -3.25 -4.31 13.78
CA GLU A 75 -2.56 -3.40 12.86
C GLU A 75 -2.10 -2.15 13.60
N LYS A 76 -0.86 -1.74 13.35
CA LYS A 76 -0.34 -0.43 13.80
C LYS A 76 0.11 0.34 12.59
N CYS A 77 -0.43 1.55 12.46
CA CYS A 77 -0.15 2.44 11.36
C CYS A 77 0.47 3.73 11.87
N GLY A 78 1.57 4.17 11.25
CA GLY A 78 2.26 5.40 11.60
C GLY A 78 3.52 5.63 10.77
N SER A 79 4.20 6.74 11.01
CA SER A 79 5.54 7.03 10.47
C SER A 79 6.62 6.15 11.10
N ASP A 80 6.43 5.78 12.37
CA ASP A 80 7.45 5.12 13.20
C ASP A 80 7.25 3.59 13.32
N VAL A 81 6.33 3.01 12.54
CA VAL A 81 5.95 1.59 12.68
C VAL A 81 6.78 0.64 11.82
N SER A 82 7.60 1.17 10.91
CA SER A 82 8.39 0.40 9.98
C SER A 82 9.80 0.98 9.83
N LYS A 83 10.79 0.13 9.60
CA LYS A 83 12.16 0.56 9.22
C LYS A 83 12.20 1.22 7.84
N PHE A 84 11.11 1.11 7.07
CA PHE A 84 10.92 1.81 5.81
C PHE A 84 10.68 3.30 6.06
N HIS A 85 11.72 4.10 5.85
CA HIS A 85 11.64 5.56 5.81
C HIS A 85 11.51 5.98 4.33
N PRO A 86 10.39 6.60 3.89
CA PRO A 86 10.34 7.22 2.58
C PRO A 86 11.31 8.41 2.57
N SER A 87 12.25 8.40 1.62
CA SER A 87 13.24 9.47 1.39
C SER A 87 12.61 10.78 0.91
#